data_AF-A0ABD2P2M4-F1
#
_entry.id   AF-A0ABD2P2M4-F1
#
_cell.length_a   1.000
_cell.length_b   1.000
_cell.length_c   1.000
_cell.angle_alpha   90.00
_cell.angle_beta   90.00
_cell.angle_gamma   90.00
#
_symmetry.space_group_name_H-M   'P 1'
#
loop_
_entity.id
_entity.type
_entity.pdbx_description
1 polymer ?
#
loop_
_entity_poly.entity_id
_entity_poly.type
_entity_poly.pdbx_seq_one_letter_code
_entity_poly.pdbx_strand_id
1 'polypeptide(L)'
;YQNAITRFAAYPGADSASDHNPLVADFRFQCKLVSKKLSNRRHDKQSLKQPGIRANLRIELDEMCQGNNPAEENTSNEIWNELKFNIQMATENIEQLRKTKTKS
;
A
#
# COMPACT_ATOMS: atom_id res chain seq x y z
N TYR A 1 24.67 6.93 6.18
CA TYR A 1 23.90 6.50 4.99
C TYR A 1 23.80 7.65 4.01
N GLN A 2 24.90 7.98 3.32
CA GLN A 2 24.85 8.93 2.20
C GLN A 2 24.41 8.16 0.95
N ASN A 3 23.56 8.76 0.11
CA ASN A 3 23.13 8.24 -1.20
C ASN A 3 22.16 7.04 -1.20
N ALA A 4 21.27 6.93 -0.21
CA ALA A 4 20.17 5.95 -0.26
C ALA A 4 19.10 6.34 -1.30
N ILE A 5 18.95 7.63 -1.61
CA ILE A 5 18.01 8.11 -2.62
C ILE A 5 18.62 7.87 -4.00
N THR A 6 18.01 6.98 -4.79
CA THR A 6 18.45 6.64 -6.15
C THR A 6 17.73 7.43 -7.22
N ARG A 7 16.54 7.98 -6.92
CA ARG A 7 15.76 8.81 -7.83
C ARG A 7 14.85 9.73 -7.04
N PHE A 8 14.62 10.92 -7.57
CA PHE A 8 13.61 11.86 -7.08
C PHE A 8 12.94 12.51 -8.29
N ALA A 9 11.60 12.51 -8.35
CA ALA A 9 10.86 13.09 -9.45
C ALA A 9 9.51 13.62 -8.98
N ALA A 10 9.11 14.79 -9.50
CA ALA A 10 7.75 15.28 -9.44
C ALA A 10 6.97 14.72 -10.62
N TYR A 11 5.71 14.32 -10.40
CA TYR A 11 4.82 13.86 -11.46
C TYR A 11 3.65 14.84 -11.64
N PRO A 12 3.87 15.96 -12.36
CA PRO A 12 2.80 16.89 -12.70
C PRO A 12 1.78 16.22 -13.62
N GLY A 13 0.49 16.40 -13.32
CA GLY A 13 -0.59 15.74 -14.05
C GLY A 13 -0.78 14.26 -13.69
N ALA A 14 -0.28 13.82 -12.53
CA ALA A 14 -0.77 12.60 -11.91
C ALA A 14 -2.29 12.72 -11.71
N ASP A 15 -3.01 11.61 -11.90
CA ASP A 15 -4.47 11.52 -11.79
C ASP A 15 -4.90 11.65 -10.31
N SER A 16 -4.65 12.84 -9.75
CA SER A 16 -4.92 13.22 -8.37
C SER A 16 -5.70 14.53 -8.39
N ALA A 17 -6.83 14.58 -7.70
CA ALA A 17 -7.66 15.79 -7.58
C ALA A 17 -7.06 16.87 -6.66
N SER A 18 -5.73 16.87 -6.47
CA SER A 18 -4.99 17.86 -5.68
C SER A 18 -4.28 18.84 -6.60
N ASP A 19 -4.20 20.09 -6.18
CA ASP A 19 -3.43 21.17 -6.80
C ASP A 19 -1.91 21.04 -6.57
N HIS A 20 -1.47 20.03 -5.82
CA HIS A 20 -0.06 19.72 -5.56
C HIS A 20 0.46 18.57 -6.43
N ASN A 21 1.70 18.71 -6.90
CA ASN A 21 2.37 17.65 -7.65
C ASN A 21 2.94 16.59 -6.68
N PRO A 22 2.60 15.30 -6.84
CA PRO A 22 3.19 14.26 -6.02
C PRO A 22 4.68 14.13 -6.30
N LEU A 23 5.46 14.03 -5.21
CA LEU A 23 6.90 13.78 -5.24
C LEU A 23 7.15 12.30 -4.97
N VAL A 24 7.87 11.65 -5.87
CA VAL A 24 8.21 10.24 -5.78
C VAL A 24 9.72 10.09 -5.67
N ALA A 25 10.15 9.34 -4.65
CA ALA A 25 11.55 9.08 -4.40
C ALA A 25 11.81 7.57 -4.33
N ASP A 26 12.80 7.10 -5.08
CA ASP A 26 13.27 5.72 -4.99
C ASP A 26 14.40 5.66 -3.96
N PHE A 27 14.28 4.74 -3.00
CA PHE A 27 15.31 4.52 -2.00
C PHE A 27 15.89 3.10 -2.10
N ARG A 28 17.21 2.99 -1.90
CA ARG A 28 17.93 1.73 -1.79
C ARG A 28 18.52 1.59 -0.39
N PHE A 29 18.01 0.62 0.36
CA PHE A 29 18.51 0.29 1.69
C PHE A 29 18.99 -1.16 1.74
N GLN A 30 20.07 -1.40 2.48
CA GLN A 30 20.46 -2.72 2.94
C GLN A 30 19.92 -2.91 4.36
N CYS A 31 18.91 -3.75 4.52
CA CYS A 31 18.30 -4.03 5.82
C CYS A 31 18.83 -5.35 6.38
N LYS A 32 19.18 -5.37 7.67
CA LYS A 32 19.45 -6.62 8.39
C LYS A 32 18.11 -7.33 8.63
N LEU A 33 18.02 -8.61 8.26
CA LEU A 33 16.85 -9.42 8.55
C LEU A 33 16.81 -9.73 10.05
N VAL A 34 15.83 -9.16 10.76
CA VAL A 34 15.50 -9.53 12.14
C VAL A 34 14.37 -10.54 12.08
N SER A 35 14.70 -11.83 11.94
CA SER A 35 13.68 -12.88 11.89
C SER A 35 13.08 -13.09 13.28
N LYS A 36 11.88 -12.53 13.52
CA LYS A 36 10.97 -13.11 14.52
C LYS A 36 10.41 -14.40 13.92
N LYS A 37 10.24 -15.46 14.72
CA LYS A 37 9.49 -16.67 14.34
C LYS A 37 8.03 -16.29 14.09
N LEU A 38 7.74 -15.67 12.95
CA LEU A 38 6.39 -15.37 12.52
C LEU A 38 5.89 -16.54 11.68
N SER A 39 4.65 -16.93 11.95
CA SER A 39 3.89 -17.91 11.19
C SER A 39 4.10 -17.68 9.70
N ASN A 40 4.41 -18.75 8.98
CA ASN A 40 4.83 -18.78 7.60
C ASN A 40 3.64 -18.52 6.64
N ARG A 41 2.86 -17.44 6.87
CA ARG A 41 1.86 -16.96 5.90
C ARG A 41 2.60 -16.33 4.73
N ARG A 42 3.07 -17.17 3.80
CA ARG A 42 3.49 -16.73 2.48
C ARG A 42 2.25 -16.24 1.73
N HIS A 43 2.09 -14.93 1.63
CA HIS A 43 1.10 -14.35 0.72
C HIS A 43 1.46 -14.73 -0.74
N ASP A 44 0.47 -15.18 -1.49
CA ASP A 44 0.61 -15.54 -2.90
C ASP A 44 0.76 -14.26 -3.76
N LYS A 45 2.01 -13.85 -3.97
CA LYS A 45 2.36 -12.66 -4.76
C LYS A 45 1.93 -12.75 -6.23
N GLN A 46 1.68 -13.95 -6.77
CA GLN A 46 1.25 -14.08 -8.16
C GLN A 46 -0.21 -13.67 -8.33
N SER A 47 -1.04 -13.93 -7.33
CA SER A 47 -2.44 -13.50 -7.35
C SER A 47 -2.61 -11.99 -7.40
N LEU A 48 -1.74 -11.23 -6.72
CA LEU A 48 -1.74 -9.77 -6.73
C LEU A 48 -1.40 -9.16 -8.11
N LYS A 49 -0.93 -9.96 -9.07
CA LYS A 49 -0.67 -9.52 -10.45
C LYS A 49 -1.89 -9.67 -11.36
N GLN A 50 -2.94 -10.37 -10.92
CA GLN A 50 -4.14 -10.52 -11.74
C GLN A 50 -4.81 -9.15 -11.94
N PRO A 51 -5.17 -8.79 -13.19
CA PRO A 51 -5.67 -7.45 -13.50
C PRO A 51 -6.94 -7.09 -12.73
N GLY A 52 -7.86 -8.04 -12.52
CA GLY A 52 -9.06 -7.82 -11.72
C GLY A 52 -8.78 -7.58 -10.23
N ILE A 53 -7.79 -8.26 -9.66
CA ILE A 53 -7.37 -8.05 -8.26
C ILE A 53 -6.72 -6.68 -8.10
N ARG A 54 -5.90 -6.26 -9.07
CA ARG A 54 -5.30 -4.92 -9.09
C ARG A 54 -6.34 -3.81 -9.20
N ALA A 55 -7.34 -3.97 -10.04
CA ALA A 55 -8.40 -2.97 -10.20
C ALA A 55 -9.21 -2.83 -8.90
N ASN A 56 -9.60 -3.95 -8.28
CA ASN A 56 -10.36 -3.93 -7.02
C ASN A 56 -9.54 -3.33 -5.87
N LEU A 57 -8.27 -3.71 -5.76
CA LEU A 57 -7.39 -3.16 -4.72
C LEU A 57 -7.12 -1.67 -4.93
N ARG A 58 -7.08 -1.18 -6.18
CA ARG A 58 -6.99 0.25 -6.48
C ARG A 58 -8.22 1.00 -5.99
N ILE A 59 -9.42 0.51 -6.29
CA ILE A 59 -10.68 1.12 -5.84
C ILE A 59 -10.74 1.16 -4.31
N GLU A 60 -10.47 0.04 -3.64
CA GLU A 60 -10.52 -0.06 -2.18
C GLU A 60 -9.49 0.88 -1.51
N LEU A 61 -8.28 1.00 -2.06
CA LEU A 61 -7.27 1.94 -1.57
C LEU A 61 -7.66 3.40 -1.82
N ASP A 62 -8.19 3.73 -2.99
CA ASP A 62 -8.62 5.09 -3.32
C ASP A 62 -9.77 5.53 -2.39
N GLU A 63 -10.73 4.65 -2.10
CA GLU A 63 -11.81 4.89 -1.13
C GLU A 63 -11.28 5.11 0.30
N MET A 64 -10.34 4.27 0.75
CA MET A 64 -9.73 4.41 2.08
C MET A 64 -8.88 5.69 2.21
N CYS A 65 -8.18 6.10 1.14
CA CYS A 65 -7.39 7.33 1.16
C CYS A 65 -8.26 8.60 1.12
N GLN A 66 -9.44 8.55 0.48
CA GLN A 66 -10.39 9.66 0.47
C GLN A 66 -11.10 9.85 1.82
N GLY A 67 -11.13 8.83 2.68
CA GLY A 67 -11.70 8.92 4.04
C GLY A 67 -10.84 9.68 5.05
N ASN A 68 -9.55 9.90 4.76
CA ASN A 68 -8.63 10.58 5.66
C ASN A 68 -8.83 12.10 5.55
N ASN A 69 -9.63 12.65 6.46
CA ASN A 69 -9.98 14.05 6.51
C ASN A 69 -8.74 14.90 6.88
N PRO A 70 -8.29 15.85 6.03
CA PRO A 70 -7.07 16.64 6.30
C PRO A 70 -7.21 17.62 7.47
N ALA A 71 -8.39 17.70 8.09
CA ALA A 71 -8.68 18.53 9.26
C ALA A 71 -8.22 17.90 10.60
N GLU A 72 -7.82 16.63 10.61
CA GLU A 72 -7.27 15.99 11.81
C GLU A 72 -5.75 16.15 11.85
N GLU A 73 -5.21 16.68 12.94
CA GLU A 73 -3.76 16.75 13.22
C GLU A 73 -3.21 15.34 13.53
N ASN A 74 -3.35 14.41 12.58
CA ASN A 74 -2.78 13.09 12.69
C ASN A 74 -1.28 13.20 12.40
N THR A 75 -0.47 12.77 13.35
CA THR A 75 0.99 12.71 13.22
C THR A 75 1.33 11.81 12.03
N SER A 76 2.40 12.08 11.29
CA SER A 76 2.79 11.26 10.12
C SER A 76 2.92 9.76 10.43
N ASN A 77 3.24 9.41 11.68
CA ASN A 77 3.27 8.02 12.15
C ASN A 77 1.88 7.38 12.27
N GLU A 78 0.86 8.15 12.65
CA GLU A 78 -0.52 7.68 12.81
C GLU A 78 -1.12 7.37 11.43
N ILE A 79 -0.94 8.29 10.48
CA ILE A 79 -1.33 8.11 9.07
C ILE A 79 -0.62 6.88 8.48
N TRP A 80 0.67 6.70 8.76
CA TRP A 80 1.41 5.53 8.26
C TRP A 80 0.90 4.21 8.85
N ASN A 81 0.57 4.19 10.14
CA ASN A 81 0.04 3.01 10.80
C ASN A 81 -1.36 2.66 10.28
N GLU A 82 -2.20 3.67 10.06
CA GLU A 82 -3.53 3.51 9.47
C GLU A 82 -3.43 2.98 8.03
N LEU A 83 -2.57 3.56 7.21
CA LEU A 83 -2.35 3.10 5.83
C LEU A 83 -1.89 1.64 5.80
N LYS A 84 -0.99 1.26 6.72
CA LYS A 84 -0.52 -0.12 6.85
C LYS A 84 -1.63 -1.08 7.27
N PHE A 85 -2.49 -0.66 8.20
CA PHE A 85 -3.65 -1.42 8.63
C PHE A 85 -4.64 -1.62 7.48
N ASN A 86 -4.96 -0.55 6.76
CA ASN A 86 -5.86 -0.55 5.60
C ASN A 86 -5.38 -1.49 4.48
N ILE A 87 -4.08 -1.46 4.15
CA ILE A 87 -3.48 -2.38 3.19
C ILE A 87 -3.62 -3.84 3.66
N GLN A 88 -3.38 -4.09 4.95
CA GLN A 88 -3.49 -5.44 5.49
C GLN A 88 -4.94 -5.95 5.42
N MET A 89 -5.92 -5.12 5.79
CA MET A 89 -7.35 -5.44 5.73
C MET A 89 -7.81 -5.72 4.29
N ALA A 90 -7.48 -4.86 3.32
CA ALA A 90 -7.82 -5.06 1.92
C ALA A 90 -7.22 -6.37 1.37
N THR A 91 -5.98 -6.68 1.75
CA THR A 91 -5.32 -7.93 1.36
C THR A 91 -6.05 -9.14 1.94
N GLU A 92 -6.45 -9.08 3.20
CA GLU A 92 -7.18 -10.16 3.88
C GLU A 92 -8.59 -10.37 3.31
N ASN A 93 -9.32 -9.29 3.00
CA ASN A 93 -10.64 -9.32 2.37
C ASN A 93 -10.59 -10.01 0.99
N ILE A 94 -9.64 -9.64 0.14
CA ILE A 94 -9.44 -10.26 -1.17
C ILE A 94 -9.10 -11.75 -1.04
N GLU A 95 -8.27 -12.12 -0.04
CA GLU A 95 -7.92 -13.53 0.19
C GLU A 95 -9.13 -14.36 0.66
N GLN A 96 -10.02 -13.78 1.46
CA GLN A 96 -11.27 -14.42 1.88
C GLN A 96 -12.25 -14.61 0.72
N LEU A 97 -12.42 -13.60 -0.14
CA LEU A 97 -13.27 -13.67 -1.35
C LEU A 97 -12.81 -14.74 -2.34
N ARG A 98 -11.52 -15.10 -2.36
CA ARG A 98 -11.01 -16.23 -3.17
C ARG A 98 -11.40 -17.58 -2.57
N LYS A 99 -11.34 -17.75 -1.24
CA LYS A 99 -11.65 -19.02 -0.57
C LYS A 99 -13.12 -19.42 -0.69
N THR A 100 -14.02 -18.44 -0.82
CA THR A 100 -15.47 -18.67 -0.99
C THR A 100 -15.83 -19.07 -2.43
N LYS A 101 -15.15 -18.52 -3.46
CA LYS A 101 -15.40 -18.88 -4.87
C LYS A 101 -14.97 -20.30 -5.25
N THR A 102 -14.01 -20.91 -4.55
CA THR A 102 -13.54 -22.28 -4.84
C THR A 102 -14.42 -23.38 -4.22
N LYS A 103 -15.44 -23.01 -3.43
CA LYS A 103 -16.35 -23.95 -2.74
C LYS A 103 -17.76 -24.03 -3.36
N SER A 104 -18.00 -23.36 -4.50
CA SER A 104 -19.24 -23.46 -5.28
C SER A 104 -18.98 -24.14 -6.62
#